data_AF-C3MSB2-F1
#
_entry.id   AF-C3MSB2-F1
#
_cell.length_a   1.000
_cell.length_b   1.000
_cell.length_c   1.000
_cell.angle_alpha   90.00
_cell.angle_beta   90.00
_cell.angle_gamma   90.00
#
_symmetry.space_group_name_H-M   'P 1'
#
loop_
_entity.id
_entity.type
_entity.pdbx_description
1 polymer ?
#
loop_
_entity_poly.entity_id
_entity_poly.type
_entity_poly.pdbx_seq_one_letter_code
_entity_poly.pdbx_strand_id
1 'polypeptide(L)' 'MAVVDASVVIKWFANENYSRESLILKEAYVKGLEDLSAPCILPFEVLNGLKYTYNLGEKELEEEDLHFIIHIKDFK' A
#
# COMPACT_ATOMS: atom_id res chain seq x y z
N MET A 1 -8.27 -6.01 -13.02
CA MET A 1 -8.33 -4.64 -12.48
C MET A 1 -9.22 -4.63 -11.25
N ALA A 2 -8.62 -4.46 -10.08
CA ALA A 2 -9.29 -4.30 -8.79
C ALA A 2 -8.95 -2.94 -8.19
N VAL A 3 -9.83 -2.39 -7.35
CA VAL A 3 -9.53 -1.17 -6.59
C VAL A 3 -9.02 -1.57 -5.22
N VAL A 4 -7.82 -1.10 -4.86
CA VAL A 4 -7.20 -1.39 -3.56
C VAL A 4 -7.63 -0.35 -2.52
N ASP A 5 -7.95 -0.85 -1.33
CA ASP A 5 -8.29 -0.04 -0.15
C ASP A 5 -7.04 0.26 0.69
N ALA A 6 -7.05 1.38 1.42
CA ALA A 6 -5.95 1.77 2.29
C ALA A 6 -5.59 0.68 3.32
N SER A 7 -6.58 -0.03 3.86
CA SER A 7 -6.37 -1.10 4.84
C SER A 7 -5.57 -2.29 4.31
N VAL A 8 -5.60 -2.55 3.00
CA VAL A 8 -4.80 -3.59 2.34
C VAL A 8 -3.37 -3.11 2.13
N VAL A 9 -3.19 -1.85 1.74
CA VAL A 9 -1.87 -1.26 1.52
C VAL A 9 -1.11 -1.10 2.85
N ILE A 10 -1.79 -0.73 3.92
CA ILE A 10 -1.22 -0.67 5.28
C ILE A 10 -0.58 -1.99 5.69
N LYS A 11 -1.20 -3.12 5.34
CA LYS A 11 -0.72 -4.48 5.63
C LYS A 11 0.57 -4.87 4.89
N TRP A 12 0.99 -4.07 3.91
CA TRP A 12 2.31 -4.23 3.28
C TRP A 12 3.45 -3.76 4.19
N PHE A 13 3.13 -2.87 5.15
CA PHE A 13 4.10 -2.24 6.05
C PHE A 13 3.91 -2.69 7.50
N ALA A 14 2.66 -2.88 7.92
CA ALA A 14 2.32 -3.41 9.23
C ALA A 14 2.30 -4.94 9.22
N ASN A 15 2.93 -5.57 10.20
CA ASN A 15 2.87 -7.01 10.41
C ASN A 15 1.62 -7.38 11.24
N GLU A 16 0.51 -7.66 10.56
CA GLU A 16 -0.79 -7.96 11.17
C GLU A 16 -1.56 -9.09 10.45
N ASN A 17 -2.80 -9.34 10.87
CA ASN A 17 -3.67 -10.29 10.21
C ASN A 17 -3.84 -9.92 8.72
N TYR A 18 -3.67 -10.92 7.86
CA TYR A 18 -3.74 -10.80 6.40
C TYR A 18 -2.59 -10.04 5.72
N SER A 19 -1.47 -9.78 6.42
CA SER A 19 -0.27 -9.20 5.79
C SER A 19 0.32 -10.09 4.71
N ARG A 20 0.28 -11.42 4.88
CA ARG A 20 0.77 -12.36 3.86
C ARG A 20 -0.01 -12.24 2.56
N GLU A 21 -1.34 -12.24 2.63
CA GLU A 21 -2.24 -12.14 1.50
C GLU A 21 -2.09 -10.78 0.81
N SER A 22 -1.96 -9.72 1.60
CA SER A 22 -1.73 -8.36 1.09
C SER A 22 -0.39 -8.27 0.37
N LEU A 23 0.68 -8.88 0.89
CA LEU A 23 1.99 -8.94 0.25
C LEU A 23 1.97 -9.76 -1.05
N ILE A 24 1.24 -10.87 -1.10
CA ILE A 24 1.03 -11.64 -2.34
C ILE A 24 0.38 -10.77 -3.41
N LEU A 25 -0.62 -9.96 -3.05
CA LEU A 25 -1.26 -9.03 -3.97
C LEU A 25 -0.27 -7.94 -4.46
N LYS A 26 0.54 -7.38 -3.56
CA LYS A 26 1.62 -6.43 -3.91
C LYS A 26 2.59 -7.05 -4.93
N GLU A 27 3.03 -8.28 -4.69
CA GLU A 27 3.93 -8.99 -5.59
C GLU A 27 3.29 -9.27 -6.95
N ALA A 28 2.01 -9.66 -6.98
CA ALA A 28 1.28 -9.89 -8.22
C ALA A 28 1.19 -8.61 -9.07
N TYR A 29 0.93 -7.46 -8.43
CA TYR A 29 0.95 -6.15 -9.08
C TYR A 29 2.34 -5.80 -9.63
N VAL A 30 3.39 -5.93 -8.81
CA VAL A 30 4.79 -5.66 -9.25
C VAL A 30 5.21 -6.56 -10.43
N LYS A 31 4.72 -7.80 -10.47
CA LYS A 31 4.99 -8.74 -11.57
C LYS A 31 4.09 -8.52 -12.79
N GLY A 32 3.17 -7.56 -12.75
CA GLY A 32 2.19 -7.31 -13.83
C GLY A 32 1.17 -8.43 -14.03
N LEU A 33 1.01 -9.30 -13.03
CA LEU A 33 0.04 -10.41 -13.05
C LEU A 33 -1.37 -9.92 -12.70
N GLU A 34 -1.46 -8.87 -11.87
CA GLU A 34 -2.70 -8.24 -11.47
C GLU A 34 -2.60 -6.73 -11.66
N ASP A 35 -3.71 -6.13 -12.08
CA ASP A 35 -3.82 -4.69 -12.23
C ASP A 35 -4.59 -4.09 -11.05
N LEU A 36 -3.97 -3.11 -10.38
CA LEU A 36 -4.51 -2.41 -9.22
C LEU A 36 -4.76 -0.95 -9.57
N SER A 37 -5.92 -0.46 -9.13
CA SER A 37 -6.27 0.96 -9.18
C SER A 37 -6.51 1.46 -7.76
N ALA A 38 -6.32 2.75 -7.54
CA ALA A 38 -6.56 3.37 -6.24
C ALA A 38 -7.23 4.74 -6.36
N PRO A 39 -8.02 5.17 -5.36
CA PRO A 39 -8.40 6.57 -5.23
C PRO A 39 -7.16 7.46 -5.13
N CYS A 40 -7.23 8.71 -5.60
CA CYS A 40 -6.11 9.67 -5.44
C CYS A 40 -5.82 10.01 -3.97
N ILE A 41 -6.75 9.70 -3.06
CA ILE A 41 -6.61 9.92 -1.62
C ILE A 41 -5.87 8.78 -0.89
N LEU A 42 -5.64 7.64 -1.56
CA LEU A 42 -5.01 6.45 -0.96
C LEU A 42 -3.70 6.78 -0.22
N PRO A 43 -2.76 7.60 -0.73
CA PRO A 43 -1.53 7.92 0.00
C PRO A 43 -1.81 8.55 1.37
N PHE A 44 -2.80 9.44 1.46
CA PHE A 44 -3.14 10.11 2.71
C PHE A 44 -3.81 9.16 3.72
N GLU A 45 -4.67 8.26 3.24
CA GLU A 45 -5.33 7.27 4.10
C GLU A 45 -4.33 6.26 4.66
N VAL A 46 -3.39 5.79 3.84
CA VAL A 46 -2.33 4.87 4.26
C VAL A 46 -1.42 5.53 5.29
N LEU A 47 -0.95 6.76 5.02
CA LEU A 47 -0.11 7.50 5.96
C LEU A 47 -0.81 7.75 7.30
N ASN A 48 -2.08 8.16 7.26
CA ASN A 48 -2.87 8.34 8.48
C ASN A 48 -3.03 7.02 9.25
N GLY A 49 -3.31 5.91 8.54
CA GLY A 49 -3.44 4.60 9.15
C GLY A 49 -2.16 4.16 9.85
N LEU A 50 -1.01 4.24 9.16
CA LEU A 50 0.29 3.85 9.71
C LEU A 50 0.68 4.71 10.92
N LYS A 51 0.50 6.03 10.82
CA LYS A 51 0.85 6.97 11.89
C LYS A 51 -0.01 6.79 13.14
N TYR A 52 -1.33 6.75 13.00
CA TYR A 52 -2.25 6.78 14.14
C TYR A 52 -2.64 5.40 14.67
N THR A 53 -2.64 4.36 13.82
CA THR A 53 -3.05 3.01 14.22
C THR A 53 -1.86 2.13 14.61
N TYR A 54 -0.73 2.26 13.92
CA TYR A 54 0.45 1.40 14.13
C TYR A 54 1.62 2.15 14.77
N ASN A 55 1.45 3.44 15.04
CA ASN A 55 2.45 4.30 15.69
C ASN A 55 3.81 4.30 14.96
N LEU A 56 3.79 3.96 13.66
CA LEU A 56 4.96 3.96 12.80
C LEU A 56 5.36 5.42 12.57
N GLY A 57 6.59 5.75 12.96
CA GLY A 57 7.13 7.10 12.85
C GLY A 57 7.49 7.47 11.41
N GLU A 58 7.69 8.76 11.14
CA GLU A 58 8.16 9.28 9.84
C GLU A 58 9.48 8.65 9.37
N LYS A 59 10.26 8.06 10.30
CA LYS A 59 11.54 7.39 10.02
C LYS A 59 11.39 5.93 9.57
N GLU A 60 10.22 5.32 9.75
CA GLU A 60 9.98 3.91 9.42
C GLU A 60 9.32 3.75 8.04
N LEU A 61 8.96 4.87 7.39
CA LEU A 61 8.43 4.91 6.04
C LEU A 61 9.49 5.49 5.10
N GLU A 62 10.05 4.65 4.25
CA GLU A 62 11.06 5.07 3.27
C GLU A 62 10.39 5.85 2.12
N GLU A 63 11.11 6.79 1.51
CA GLU A 63 10.60 7.55 0.35
C GLU A 63 10.19 6.62 -0.81
N GLU A 64 10.86 5.47 -0.94
CA GLU A 64 10.56 4.42 -1.92
C GLU A 64 9.17 3.80 -1.71
N ASP A 65 8.74 3.65 -0.44
CA ASP A 65 7.44 3.09 -0.10
C ASP A 65 6.30 4.06 -0.44
N LEU A 66 6.52 5.36 -0.18
CA LEU A 66 5.63 6.44 -0.60
C LEU A 66 5.53 6.53 -2.12
N HIS A 67 6.67 6.44 -2.81
CA HIS A 67 6.72 6.46 -4.26
C HIS A 67 5.91 5.29 -4.83
N PHE A 68 6.04 4.09 -4.29
CA PHE A 68 5.26 2.94 -4.73
C PHE A 68 3.74 3.17 -4.62
N ILE A 69 3.25 3.73 -3.50
CA ILE A 69 1.82 4.00 -3.28
C ILE A 69 1.28 5.02 -4.30
N ILE A 70 2.07 6.04 -4.65
CA ILE A 70 1.70 7.07 -5.62
C ILE A 70 1.54 6.47 -7.03
N HIS A 71 2.36 5.49 -7.39
CA HIS A 71 2.41 4.90 -8.73
C HIS A 71 1.49 3.68 -8.92
N ILE A 72 0.60 3.38 -7.97
CA ILE A 72 -0.50 2.42 -8.16
C ILE A 72 -1.43 2.85 -9.33
N LYS A 73 -1.25 4.05 -9.90
CA LYS A 73 -1.99 4.53 -11.08
C LYS A 73 -1.23 4.49 -12.41
N ASP A 74 0.07 4.25 -12.40
CA ASP A 74 0.92 4.70 -13.52
C ASP A 74 1.32 3.61 -14.51
N PHE A 75 0.83 2.37 -14.36
CA PHE A 75 0.95 1.37 -15.41
C PHE A 75 -0.22 1.46 -16.40
N LYS A 76 -0.01 2.24 -17.47
CA LYS A 76 -0.67 2.04 -18.77
C LYS A 76 0.37 1.75 -19.83
#